data_AF-A0AAU6SG12-F1
#
_entry.id   AF-A0AAU6SG12-F1
#
_cell.length_a   1.000
_cell.length_b   1.000
_cell.length_c   1.000
_cell.angle_alpha   90.00
_cell.angle_beta   90.00
_cell.angle_gamma   90.00
#
_symmetry.space_group_name_H-M   'P 1'
#
loop_
_entity.id
_entity.type
_entity.pdbx_description
1 polymer ?
#
loop_
_entity_poly.entity_id
_entity_poly.type
_entity_poly.pdbx_seq_one_letter_code
_entity_poly.pdbx_strand_id
1 'polypeptide(L)'
;MTDVRIDFDAMSASRHAYANMRTMLEDATGALANVSGSAVPQDELRRRLEDLHGSWGGGMKKLARYAEDAGAGLEGILEAFQGLDSELGASMVPQEGSSA
;
A
#
# COMPACT_ATOMS: atom_id res chain seq x y z
N MET A 1 24.00 -13.83 16.98
CA MET A 1 22.82 -14.46 16.38
C MET A 1 21.78 -13.36 16.27
N THR A 2 21.57 -12.82 15.07
CA THR A 2 20.55 -11.78 14.87
C THR A 2 19.21 -12.49 14.99
N ASP A 3 18.53 -12.26 16.10
CA ASP A 3 17.16 -12.72 16.29
C ASP A 3 16.31 -11.99 15.23
N VAL A 4 15.95 -12.70 14.16
CA VAL A 4 15.01 -12.20 13.14
C VAL A 4 13.63 -12.30 13.76
N ARG A 5 13.37 -11.46 14.76
CA ARG A 5 12.02 -11.22 15.25
C ARG A 5 11.33 -10.36 14.23
N ILE A 6 10.32 -10.94 13.61
CA ILE A 6 9.48 -10.24 12.66
C ILE A 6 8.63 -9.27 13.46
N ASP A 7 8.89 -7.99 13.24
CA ASP A 7 8.10 -6.91 13.80
C ASP A 7 6.81 -6.75 12.98
N PHE A 8 5.82 -7.57 13.34
CA PHE A 8 4.51 -7.56 12.71
C PHE A 8 3.81 -6.20 12.86
N ASP A 9 4.08 -5.46 13.94
CA ASP A 9 3.54 -4.13 14.16
C ASP A 9 4.14 -3.12 13.18
N ALA A 10 5.45 -3.17 12.94
CA ALA A 10 6.12 -2.34 11.94
C ALA A 10 5.64 -2.64 10.51
N MET A 11 5.39 -3.92 10.17
CA MET A 11 4.81 -4.30 8.86
C MET A 11 3.38 -3.80 8.71
N SER A 12 2.55 -3.95 9.73
CA SER A 12 1.17 -3.46 9.75
C SER A 12 1.11 -1.93 9.65
N ALA A 13 1.97 -1.22 10.39
CA ALA A 13 2.11 0.23 10.30
C ALA A 13 2.53 0.69 8.89
N SER A 14 3.45 -0.05 8.25
CA SER A 14 3.88 0.23 6.87
C SER A 14 2.74 0.02 5.87
N ARG A 15 1.94 -1.06 6.01
CA ARG A 15 0.74 -1.31 5.20
C ARG A 15 -0.27 -0.16 5.34
N HIS A 16 -0.54 0.30 6.56
CA HIS A 16 -1.43 1.45 6.79
C HIS A 16 -0.87 2.75 6.20
N ALA A 17 0.45 2.97 6.27
CA ALA A 17 1.07 4.14 5.66
C ALA A 17 0.88 4.13 4.12
N TYR A 18 1.07 2.99 3.46
CA TYR A 18 0.82 2.86 2.02
C TYR A 18 -0.65 3.06 1.65
N ALA A 19 -1.58 2.52 2.43
CA ALA A 19 -3.01 2.74 2.23
C ALA A 19 -3.38 4.24 2.36
N ASN A 20 -2.87 4.92 3.39
CA ASN A 20 -3.08 6.36 3.57
C ASN A 20 -2.47 7.18 2.43
N MET A 21 -1.27 6.81 1.94
CA MET A 21 -0.66 7.47 0.79
C MET A 21 -1.56 7.35 -0.45
N ARG A 22 -2.15 6.18 -0.70
CA ARG A 22 -3.10 6.01 -1.82
C ARG A 22 -4.27 6.98 -1.72
N THR A 23 -4.95 7.04 -0.57
CA THR A 23 -6.08 7.95 -0.34
C THR A 23 -5.68 9.41 -0.55
N MET A 24 -4.53 9.84 -0.01
CA MET A 24 -4.05 11.21 -0.19
C MET A 24 -3.78 11.57 -1.66
N LEU A 25 -3.24 10.63 -2.45
CA LEU A 25 -2.95 10.86 -3.88
C LEU A 25 -4.23 10.88 -4.71
N GLU A 26 -5.22 10.06 -4.37
CA GLU A 26 -6.56 10.09 -4.97
C GLU A 26 -7.26 11.43 -4.68
N ASP A 27 -7.24 11.89 -3.43
CA ASP A 27 -7.83 13.17 -3.02
C ASP A 27 -7.16 14.37 -3.72
N ALA A 28 -5.83 14.38 -3.79
CA ALA A 28 -5.07 15.42 -4.50
C ALA A 28 -5.40 15.46 -6.00
N THR A 29 -5.63 14.29 -6.61
CA THR A 29 -6.05 14.19 -8.01
C THR A 29 -7.48 14.71 -8.19
N GLY A 30 -8.40 14.37 -7.29
CA GLY A 30 -9.78 14.89 -7.29
C GLY A 30 -9.85 16.41 -7.10
N ALA A 31 -9.03 16.96 -6.21
CA ALA A 31 -8.93 18.40 -5.99
C ALA A 31 -8.43 19.14 -7.24
N LEU A 32 -7.43 18.60 -7.92
CA LEU A 32 -6.93 19.16 -9.18
C LEU A 32 -7.97 19.05 -10.30
N ALA A 33 -8.82 18.01 -10.27
CA ALA A 33 -9.89 17.84 -11.24
C ALA A 33 -11.02 18.86 -11.13
N ASN A 34 -11.24 19.41 -9.94
CA ASN A 34 -12.19 20.49 -9.73
C ASN A 34 -11.69 21.86 -10.23
N VAL A 35 -10.42 21.98 -10.63
CA VAL A 35 -9.91 23.20 -11.29
C VAL A 35 -10.36 23.20 -12.75
N SER A 36 -11.44 23.92 -13.03
CA SER A 36 -12.02 23.96 -14.38
C SER A 36 -11.14 24.76 -15.35
N GLY A 37 -10.68 24.13 -16.43
CA GLY A 37 -9.96 24.81 -17.53
C GLY A 37 -10.78 25.89 -18.23
N SER A 38 -12.11 25.89 -18.08
CA SER A 38 -12.99 26.95 -18.58
C SER A 38 -12.89 28.26 -17.79
N ALA A 39 -12.37 28.21 -16.55
CA ALA A 39 -12.06 29.40 -15.76
C ALA A 39 -10.82 30.15 -16.29
N VAL A 40 -10.11 29.55 -17.26
CA VAL A 40 -8.91 30.12 -17.86
C VAL A 40 -9.22 30.67 -19.24
N PRO A 41 -9.25 32.01 -19.41
CA PRO A 41 -9.61 32.66 -20.67
C PRO A 41 -8.50 32.58 -21.75
N GLN A 42 -7.29 32.17 -21.38
CA GLN A 42 -6.15 32.03 -22.28
C GLN A 42 -6.02 30.58 -22.78
N ASP A 43 -6.18 30.35 -24.08
CA ASP A 43 -6.24 29.00 -24.66
C ASP A 43 -4.95 28.18 -24.44
N GLU A 44 -3.78 28.82 -24.47
CA GLU A 44 -2.50 28.16 -24.21
C GLU A 44 -2.38 27.72 -22.75
N LEU A 45 -2.87 28.54 -21.82
CA LEU A 45 -2.87 28.21 -20.39
C LEU A 45 -3.88 27.09 -20.10
N ARG A 46 -5.04 27.09 -20.77
CA ARG A 46 -6.02 25.99 -20.69
C ARG A 46 -5.41 24.67 -21.16
N ARG A 47 -4.77 24.67 -22.33
CA ARG A 47 -4.11 23.47 -22.87
C ARG A 47 -3.05 22.92 -21.91
N ARG A 48 -2.21 23.78 -21.34
CA ARG A 48 -1.19 23.37 -20.35
C ARG A 48 -1.80 22.79 -19.07
N LEU A 49 -2.95 23.31 -18.63
CA LEU A 49 -3.66 22.77 -17.48
C LEU A 49 -4.28 21.41 -17.78
N GLU A 50 -4.83 21.21 -18.98
CA GLU A 50 -5.33 19.91 -19.43
C GLU A 50 -4.20 18.88 -19.53
N ASP A 51 -3.06 19.24 -20.12
CA ASP A 51 -1.87 18.39 -20.20
C ASP A 51 -1.32 18.04 -18.81
N LEU A 52 -1.26 19.03 -17.91
CA LEU A 52 -0.87 18.84 -16.52
C LEU A 52 -1.83 17.88 -15.82
N HIS A 53 -3.14 18.06 -15.96
CA HIS A 53 -4.14 17.20 -15.36
C HIS A 53 -3.99 15.75 -15.85
N GLY A 54 -3.82 15.54 -17.15
CA GLY A 54 -3.63 14.21 -17.73
C GLY A 54 -2.35 13.53 -17.23
N SER A 55 -1.22 14.22 -17.27
CA SER A 55 0.07 13.72 -16.80
C SER A 55 0.07 13.43 -15.28
N TRP A 56 -0.44 14.36 -14.49
CA TRP A 56 -0.54 14.25 -13.03
C TRP A 56 -1.46 13.10 -12.63
N GLY A 57 -2.68 13.03 -13.19
CA GLY A 57 -3.62 11.95 -12.91
C GLY A 57 -3.07 10.58 -13.32
N GLY A 58 -2.33 10.50 -14.44
CA GLY A 58 -1.65 9.29 -14.86
C GLY A 58 -0.52 8.86 -13.92
N GLY A 59 0.29 9.81 -13.44
CA GLY A 59 1.36 9.56 -12.47
C GLY A 59 0.81 9.11 -11.11
N MET A 60 -0.23 9.77 -10.62
CA MET A 60 -0.86 9.44 -9.33
C MET A 60 -1.52 8.07 -9.32
N LYS A 61 -2.20 7.69 -10.40
CA LYS A 61 -2.73 6.32 -10.55
C LYS A 61 -1.65 5.25 -10.48
N LYS A 62 -0.46 5.50 -11.04
CA LYS A 62 0.66 4.56 -10.96
C LYS A 62 1.21 4.45 -9.54
N LEU A 63 1.38 5.58 -8.85
CA LEU A 63 1.83 5.60 -7.46
C LEU A 63 0.84 4.89 -6.52
N ALA A 64 -0.45 5.13 -6.70
CA ALA A 64 -1.52 4.43 -5.99
C ALA A 64 -1.43 2.91 -6.18
N ARG A 65 -1.24 2.46 -7.43
CA ARG A 65 -1.08 1.03 -7.74
C ARG A 65 0.18 0.44 -7.08
N TYR A 66 1.31 1.14 -7.10
CA TYR A 66 2.51 0.64 -6.43
C TYR A 66 2.35 0.54 -4.91
N ALA A 67 1.65 1.48 -4.29
CA ALA A 67 1.35 1.43 -2.87
C ALA A 67 0.44 0.24 -2.52
N GLU A 68 -0.55 -0.04 -3.38
CA GLU A 68 -1.42 -1.22 -3.26
C GLU A 68 -0.64 -2.53 -3.44
N ASP A 69 0.17 -2.64 -4.50
CA ASP A 69 1.00 -3.82 -4.76
C ASP A 69 1.99 -4.08 -3.60
N ALA A 70 2.58 -3.02 -3.04
CA ALA A 70 3.46 -3.11 -1.87
C ALA A 70 2.70 -3.56 -0.61
N GLY A 71 1.50 -3.03 -0.39
CA GLY A 71 0.63 -3.44 0.71
C GLY A 71 0.24 -4.92 0.63
N ALA A 72 -0.16 -5.39 -0.55
CA ALA A 72 -0.50 -6.79 -0.80
C ALA A 72 0.71 -7.71 -0.63
N GLY A 73 1.89 -7.28 -1.08
CA GLY A 73 3.14 -8.03 -0.86
C GLY A 73 3.47 -8.19 0.63
N LEU A 74 3.33 -7.11 1.42
CA LEU A 74 3.53 -7.17 2.87
C LEU A 74 2.51 -8.06 3.57
N GLU A 75 1.24 -8.03 3.13
CA GLU A 75 0.18 -8.88 3.65
C GLU A 75 0.48 -10.37 3.40
N GLY A 76 0.88 -10.73 2.17
CA GLY A 76 1.28 -12.10 1.86
C GLY A 76 2.50 -12.59 2.64
N ILE A 77 3.48 -11.71 2.90
CA ILE A 77 4.63 -12.02 3.76
C ILE A 77 4.16 -12.28 5.19
N LEU A 78 3.28 -11.44 5.72
CA LEU A 78 2.75 -11.54 7.08
C LEU A 78 1.96 -12.84 7.28
N GLU A 79 1.09 -13.19 6.33
CA GLU A 79 0.35 -14.46 6.32
C GLU A 79 1.28 -15.68 6.28
N ALA A 80 2.32 -15.64 5.44
CA ALA A 80 3.27 -16.74 5.33
C ALA A 80 4.01 -16.98 6.66
N PHE A 81 4.45 -15.90 7.33
CA PHE A 81 5.14 -16.03 8.62
C PHE A 81 4.20 -16.49 9.74
N GLN A 82 2.95 -16.02 9.78
CA GLN A 82 1.96 -16.52 10.74
C GLN A 82 1.64 -18.01 10.52
N GLY A 83 1.58 -18.45 9.27
CA GLY A 83 1.44 -19.86 8.92
C GLY A 83 2.60 -20.70 9.43
N LEU A 84 3.84 -20.27 9.15
CA LEU A 84 5.05 -20.94 9.64
C LEU A 84 5.09 -21.02 11.18
N ASP A 85 4.77 -19.94 11.89
CA ASP A 85 4.72 -19.93 13.36
C ASP A 85 3.65 -20.89 13.89
N SER A 86 2.50 -20.98 13.23
CA SER A 86 1.42 -21.91 13.60
C SER A 86 1.85 -23.37 13.40
N GLU A 87 2.50 -23.68 12.28
CA GLU A 87 3.04 -25.02 11.99
C GLU A 87 4.15 -25.41 12.98
N LEU A 88 5.07 -24.49 13.28
CA LEU A 88 6.11 -24.67 14.29
C LEU A 88 5.50 -24.92 15.67
N GLY A 89 4.53 -24.11 16.09
CA GLY A 89 3.82 -24.29 17.35
C GLY A 89 3.13 -25.65 17.42
N ALA A 90 2.43 -26.06 16.36
CA ALA A 90 1.78 -27.38 16.28
C ALA A 90 2.78 -28.54 16.37
N SER A 91 3.97 -28.40 15.77
CA SER A 91 5.04 -29.42 15.85
C SER A 91 5.69 -29.52 17.23
N MET A 92 5.59 -28.47 18.04
CA MET A 92 6.17 -28.37 19.39
C MET A 92 5.20 -28.79 20.50
N VAL A 93 3.91 -28.98 20.22
CA VAL A 93 2.96 -29.57 21.17
C VAL A 93 3.35 -31.05 21.36
N PRO A 94 3.80 -31.48 22.54
CA PRO A 94 4.07 -32.89 22.80
C PRO A 94 2.79 -33.68 22.56
N GLN A 95 2.90 -34.79 21.84
CA GLN A 95 1.83 -35.76 21.74
C GLN A 95 1.54 -36.24 23.18
N GLU A 96 0.50 -35.72 23.81
CA GLU A 96 0.00 -36.24 25.09
C GLU A 96 -0.33 -37.72 24.87
N GLY A 97 0.61 -38.60 25.21
CA GLY A 97 0.46 -40.03 24.98
C GLY A 97 1.73 -40.84 24.72
N SER A 98 2.92 -40.25 24.55
CA SER A 98 4.17 -41.05 24.51
C SER A 98 4.85 -41.05 25.88
N SER A 99 4.23 -41.77 26.81
CA SER A 99 4.86 -42.22 28.05
C SER A 99 4.47 -43.68 28.24
N ALA A 100 5.28 -44.57 27.66
CA ALA A 100 5.62 -45.93 28.13
C ALA A 100 6.40 -46.66 27.02
#